data_AF-A0A9X0CNG3-F1
#
_entry.id   AF-A0A9X0CNG3-F1
#
_cell.length_a   1.000
_cell.length_b   1.000
_cell.length_c   1.000
_cell.angle_alpha   90.00
_cell.angle_beta   90.00
_cell.angle_gamma   90.00
#
_symmetry.space_group_name_H-M   'P 1'
#
loop_
_entity.id
_entity.type
_entity.pdbx_description
1 polymer ?
#
loop_
_entity_poly.entity_id
_entity_poly.type
_entity_poly.pdbx_seq_one_letter_code
_entity_poly.pdbx_strand_id
1 'polypeptide(L)'
;MANEKLIPPVKRTVIVLDHSSKFQSLSKQHIDFDGGGKKGKGKGSSAVSPVFKSSWTCSLEAAVEYCRIVYDIFPTEYMVKVVVSDDSAHIVNSWSYEQQCVPQLLKSFAGLGPPKDDNEEDCSIMHGLTSAVQCLCEPIPQNSKTNQTNSAVLRQDGSSASQT
;
A
#
# COMPACT_ATOMS: atom_id res chain seq x y z
N MET A 1 -5.32 16.57 38.33
CA MET A 1 -4.54 15.72 37.41
C MET A 1 -5.38 15.54 36.16
N ALA A 2 -5.04 16.24 35.07
CA ALA A 2 -5.78 16.17 33.83
C ALA A 2 -5.57 14.79 33.18
N ASN A 3 -6.66 14.15 32.79
CA ASN A 3 -6.67 12.85 32.13
C ASN A 3 -6.12 13.06 30.72
N GLU A 4 -4.84 12.76 30.48
CA GLU A 4 -4.29 12.69 29.12
C GLU A 4 -5.12 11.67 28.34
N LYS A 5 -5.90 12.17 27.38
CA LYS A 5 -6.72 11.35 26.52
C LYS A 5 -5.75 10.55 25.64
N LEU A 6 -5.44 9.32 26.08
CA LEU A 6 -4.51 8.41 25.40
C LEU A 6 -5.00 8.23 23.95
N ILE A 7 -4.28 8.81 23.01
CA ILE A 7 -4.58 8.65 21.59
C ILE A 7 -4.36 7.16 21.28
N PRO A 8 -5.35 6.45 20.72
CA PRO A 8 -5.14 5.07 20.33
C PRO A 8 -3.95 4.98 19.38
N PRO A 9 -3.02 4.03 19.59
CA PRO A 9 -1.86 3.91 18.73
C PRO A 9 -2.30 3.62 17.29
N VAL A 10 -1.67 4.30 16.33
CA VAL A 10 -1.87 4.06 14.89
C VAL A 10 -1.57 2.59 14.60
N LYS A 11 -2.51 1.90 13.97
CA LYS A 11 -2.37 0.49 13.59
C LYS A 11 -1.48 0.38 12.37
N ARG A 12 -0.56 -0.58 12.39
CA ARG A 12 0.41 -0.81 11.32
C ARG A 12 0.17 -2.16 10.66
N THR A 13 0.16 -2.14 9.33
CA THR A 13 0.16 -3.36 8.51
C THR A 13 1.36 -3.30 7.58
N VAL A 14 2.09 -4.41 7.47
CA VAL A 14 3.11 -4.58 6.43
C VAL A 14 2.67 -5.73 5.52
N ILE A 15 2.46 -5.44 4.25
CA ILE A 15 2.15 -6.43 3.22
C ILE A 15 3.48 -6.87 2.61
N VAL A 16 3.73 -8.17 2.55
CA VAL A 16 4.92 -8.74 1.91
C VAL A 16 4.50 -9.49 0.66
N LEU A 17 5.06 -9.10 -0.49
CA LEU A 17 4.78 -9.70 -1.79
C LEU A 17 6.03 -10.42 -2.30
N ASP A 18 5.85 -11.63 -2.81
CA ASP A 18 6.91 -12.41 -3.45
C ASP A 18 7.02 -12.01 -4.94
N HIS A 19 8.23 -11.73 -5.38
CA HIS A 19 8.59 -11.32 -6.74
C HIS A 19 9.54 -12.30 -7.42
N SER A 20 9.58 -13.56 -6.95
CA SER A 20 10.27 -14.65 -7.62
C SER A 20 9.58 -15.08 -8.92
N SER A 21 10.31 -15.78 -9.78
CA SER A 21 9.81 -16.38 -11.04
C SER A 21 8.53 -17.22 -10.83
N LYS A 22 8.33 -17.82 -9.65
CA LYS A 22 7.12 -18.58 -9.29
C LYS A 22 5.83 -17.76 -9.40
N PHE A 23 5.91 -16.45 -9.20
CA PHE A 23 4.79 -15.52 -9.32
C PHE A 23 4.48 -15.10 -10.77
N GLN A 24 5.22 -15.60 -11.76
CA GLN A 24 4.84 -15.49 -13.18
C GLN A 24 3.74 -16.48 -13.57
N SER A 25 3.45 -17.48 -12.73
CA SER A 25 2.39 -18.47 -12.96
C SER A 25 1.06 -17.80 -13.32
N LEU A 26 0.40 -18.28 -14.36
CA LEU A 26 -0.87 -17.72 -14.82
C LEU A 26 -1.99 -18.03 -13.83
N SER A 27 -2.86 -17.06 -13.59
CA SER A 27 -4.05 -17.19 -12.73
C SER A 27 -5.07 -18.20 -13.26
N LYS A 28 -4.95 -18.61 -14.53
CA LYS A 28 -5.89 -19.45 -15.28
C LYS A 28 -7.31 -18.86 -15.34
N GLN A 29 -7.49 -17.59 -14.96
CA GLN A 29 -8.71 -16.83 -15.11
C GLN A 29 -8.61 -15.98 -16.38
N HIS A 30 -9.47 -16.25 -17.34
CA HIS A 30 -9.52 -15.55 -18.61
C HIS A 30 -9.89 -14.07 -18.42
N ILE A 31 -9.19 -13.18 -19.12
CA ILE A 31 -9.56 -11.77 -19.24
C ILE A 31 -10.27 -11.58 -20.57
N ASP A 32 -11.56 -11.25 -20.50
CA ASP A 32 -12.34 -10.90 -21.68
C ASP A 32 -12.04 -9.45 -22.09
N PHE A 33 -11.18 -9.28 -23.10
CA PHE A 33 -10.91 -7.98 -23.71
C PHE A 33 -11.99 -7.54 -24.70
N ASP A 34 -12.87 -8.47 -25.10
CA ASP A 34 -13.87 -8.21 -26.12
C ASP A 34 -15.12 -7.58 -25.49
N GLY A 35 -15.10 -6.24 -25.36
CA GLY A 35 -16.29 -5.43 -25.14
C GLY A 35 -17.19 -5.31 -26.38
N GLY A 36 -16.90 -6.07 -27.45
CA GLY A 36 -17.66 -6.13 -28.69
C GLY A 36 -19.06 -6.69 -28.46
N GLY A 37 -19.99 -5.81 -28.10
CA GLY A 37 -21.41 -6.11 -28.09
C GLY A 37 -21.81 -6.84 -29.38
N LYS A 38 -22.62 -7.89 -29.24
CA LYS A 38 -23.22 -8.67 -30.32
C LYS A 38 -23.86 -7.78 -31.40
N LYS A 39 -23.07 -7.25 -32.34
CA LYS A 39 -23.54 -6.64 -33.59
C LYS A 39 -22.49 -6.82 -34.67
N GLY A 40 -22.79 -7.76 -35.57
CA GLY A 40 -22.11 -7.87 -36.85
C GLY A 40 -21.43 -9.21 -37.05
N LYS A 41 -22.16 -10.18 -37.61
CA LYS A 41 -21.56 -11.26 -38.40
C LYS A 41 -20.87 -10.63 -39.62
N GLY A 42 -19.64 -10.14 -39.43
CA GLY A 42 -18.72 -9.75 -40.49
C GLY A 42 -17.57 -10.76 -40.50
N LYS A 43 -17.45 -11.53 -41.58
CA LYS A 43 -16.33 -12.46 -41.81
C LYS A 43 -15.00 -11.74 -41.57
N GLY A 44 -14.23 -12.16 -40.56
CA GLY A 44 -12.84 -11.76 -40.40
C GLY A 44 -12.34 -11.40 -38.99
N SER A 45 -13.11 -11.58 -37.92
CA SER A 45 -12.58 -11.34 -36.57
C SER A 45 -11.60 -12.45 -36.19
N SER A 46 -10.30 -12.17 -36.27
CA SER A 46 -9.25 -12.97 -35.65
C SER A 46 -9.57 -13.15 -34.17
N ALA A 47 -9.89 -14.38 -33.75
CA ALA A 47 -10.11 -14.71 -32.35
C ALA A 47 -8.87 -14.29 -31.56
N VAL A 48 -9.03 -13.32 -30.65
CA VAL A 48 -7.95 -12.89 -29.78
C VAL A 48 -7.61 -14.05 -28.85
N SER A 49 -6.33 -14.44 -28.80
CA SER A 49 -5.87 -15.49 -27.91
C SER A 49 -6.21 -15.16 -26.46
N PRO A 50 -6.53 -16.17 -25.64
CA PRO A 50 -6.89 -15.94 -24.26
C PRO A 50 -5.75 -15.27 -23.50
N VAL A 51 -6.07 -14.18 -22.79
CA VAL A 51 -5.11 -13.44 -21.96
C VAL A 51 -5.37 -13.75 -20.50
N PHE A 52 -4.30 -13.97 -19.75
CA PHE A 52 -4.34 -14.28 -18.33
C PHE A 52 -3.44 -13.32 -17.56
N LYS A 53 -3.83 -13.02 -16.32
CA LYS A 53 -2.95 -12.36 -15.36
C LYS A 53 -1.92 -13.34 -14.82
N SER A 54 -0.72 -12.88 -14.50
CA SER A 54 0.18 -13.62 -13.63
C SER A 54 -0.27 -13.54 -12.16
N SER A 55 0.18 -14.47 -11.33
CA SER A 55 0.01 -14.42 -9.87
C SER A 55 0.55 -13.10 -9.31
N TRP A 56 1.69 -12.61 -9.81
CA TRP A 56 2.22 -11.29 -9.51
C TRP A 56 1.22 -10.17 -9.78
N THR A 57 0.62 -10.14 -10.97
CA THR A 57 -0.36 -9.11 -11.34
C THR A 57 -1.58 -9.17 -10.42
N CYS A 58 -2.08 -10.37 -10.12
CA CYS A 58 -3.19 -10.55 -9.18
C CYS A 58 -2.83 -10.07 -7.75
N SER A 59 -1.63 -10.37 -7.28
CA SER A 59 -1.14 -9.93 -5.96
C SER A 59 -1.01 -8.41 -5.87
N LEU A 60 -0.49 -7.76 -6.91
CA LEU A 60 -0.41 -6.30 -6.98
C LEU A 60 -1.79 -5.66 -6.94
N GLU A 61 -2.73 -6.12 -7.76
CA GLU A 61 -4.10 -5.59 -7.77
C GLU A 61 -4.76 -5.72 -6.39
N ALA A 62 -4.63 -6.88 -5.75
CA ALA A 62 -5.18 -7.11 -4.42
C ALA A 62 -4.55 -6.20 -3.36
N ALA A 63 -3.23 -6.02 -3.38
CA ALA A 63 -2.53 -5.14 -2.45
C ALA A 63 -2.89 -3.67 -2.66
N VAL A 64 -2.98 -3.22 -3.92
CA VAL A 64 -3.38 -1.84 -4.27
C VAL A 64 -4.81 -1.57 -3.83
N GLU A 65 -5.75 -2.48 -4.10
CA GLU A 65 -7.15 -2.29 -3.71
C GLU A 65 -7.32 -2.32 -2.19
N TYR A 66 -6.60 -3.20 -1.47
CA TYR A 66 -6.56 -3.17 -0.02
C TYR A 66 -6.09 -1.79 0.49
N CYS A 67 -4.99 -1.28 -0.05
CA CYS A 67 -4.44 0.02 0.36
C CYS A 67 -5.41 1.15 0.04
N ARG A 68 -6.04 1.17 -1.14
CA ARG A 68 -7.05 2.16 -1.52
C ARG A 68 -8.18 2.21 -0.49
N ILE A 69 -8.74 1.06 -0.14
CA ILE A 69 -9.82 0.96 0.86
C ILE A 69 -9.35 1.49 2.22
N VAL A 70 -8.14 1.11 2.67
CA VAL A 70 -7.60 1.59 3.95
C VAL A 70 -7.37 3.10 3.94
N TYR A 71 -6.79 3.65 2.88
CA TYR A 71 -6.53 5.08 2.77
C TYR A 71 -7.82 5.91 2.72
N ASP A 72 -8.88 5.38 2.10
CA ASP A 72 -10.17 6.07 2.01
C ASP A 72 -10.95 6.02 3.33
N ILE A 73 -10.95 4.88 4.04
CA ILE A 73 -11.78 4.67 5.24
C ILE A 73 -11.04 5.06 6.53
N PHE A 74 -9.72 4.89 6.56
CA PHE A 74 -8.91 5.06 7.78
C PHE A 74 -7.63 5.89 7.54
N PRO A 75 -7.74 7.13 7.04
CA PRO A 75 -6.59 7.94 6.62
C PRO A 75 -5.61 8.30 7.73
N THR A 76 -5.98 8.17 9.01
CA THR A 76 -5.12 8.56 10.15
C THR A 76 -4.87 7.45 11.16
N GLU A 77 -5.72 6.42 11.16
CA GLU A 77 -5.76 5.36 12.17
C GLU A 77 -4.99 4.12 11.74
N TYR A 78 -4.82 3.91 10.44
CA TYR A 78 -4.10 2.77 9.88
C TYR A 78 -3.06 3.27 8.89
N MET A 79 -1.87 2.66 8.96
CA MET A 79 -0.83 2.86 7.96
C MET A 79 -0.41 1.52 7.40
N VAL A 80 -0.13 1.52 6.10
CA VAL A 80 0.27 0.33 5.37
C VAL A 80 1.62 0.58 4.71
N LYS A 81 2.58 -0.31 4.96
CA LYS A 81 3.77 -0.45 4.13
C LYS A 81 3.65 -1.68 3.26
N VAL A 82 4.20 -1.60 2.05
CA VAL A 82 4.37 -2.76 1.19
C VAL A 82 5.87 -3.03 1.02
N VAL A 83 6.23 -4.30 1.15
CA VAL A 83 7.58 -4.82 0.89
C VAL A 83 7.47 -5.85 -0.21
N VAL A 84 8.31 -5.75 -1.22
CA VAL A 84 8.44 -6.74 -2.29
C VAL A 84 9.73 -7.53 -2.05
N SER A 85 9.71 -8.84 -2.28
CA SER A 85 10.80 -9.76 -1.94
C SER A 85 11.21 -10.61 -3.13
N ASP A 86 12.47 -10.54 -3.51
CA ASP A 86 13.13 -11.37 -4.51
C ASP A 86 14.49 -11.83 -3.94
N ASP A 87 15.61 -11.55 -4.62
CA ASP A 87 16.98 -11.69 -4.12
C ASP A 87 17.28 -10.75 -2.93
N SER A 88 16.42 -9.76 -2.72
CA SER A 88 16.51 -8.76 -1.67
C SER A 88 15.12 -8.27 -1.25
N ALA A 89 15.07 -7.30 -0.33
CA ALA A 89 13.82 -6.70 0.12
C ALA A 89 13.71 -5.26 -0.41
N HIS A 90 12.60 -4.98 -1.09
CA HIS A 90 12.29 -3.68 -1.69
C HIS A 90 11.13 -3.02 -0.96
N ILE A 91 11.42 -1.97 -0.18
CA ILE A 91 10.40 -1.18 0.51
C ILE A 91 9.74 -0.23 -0.50
N VAL A 92 8.44 -0.40 -0.73
CA VAL A 92 7.67 0.29 -1.77
C VAL A 92 7.26 1.71 -1.35
N ASN A 93 6.99 1.88 -0.05
CA ASN A 93 6.56 3.13 0.58
C ASN A 93 6.98 3.18 2.07
N SER A 94 6.92 4.37 2.67
CA SER A 94 7.31 4.62 4.06
C SER A 94 6.11 4.86 4.99
N TRP A 95 6.37 5.05 6.28
CA TRP A 95 5.37 5.52 7.24
C TRP A 95 5.03 7.01 7.10
N SER A 96 5.55 7.74 6.09
CA SER A 96 5.12 9.12 5.84
C SER A 96 3.69 9.17 5.28
N TYR A 97 2.89 10.12 5.77
CA TYR A 97 1.51 10.32 5.33
C TYR A 97 1.42 10.65 3.84
N GLU A 98 2.42 11.36 3.29
CA GLU A 98 2.51 11.71 1.87
C GLU A 98 2.65 10.46 0.98
N GLN A 99 3.18 9.37 1.53
CA GLN A 99 3.36 8.10 0.83
C GLN A 99 2.23 7.08 1.10
N GLN A 100 1.22 7.44 1.88
CA GLN A 100 0.00 6.62 2.08
C GLN A 100 -1.02 6.91 0.97
N CYS A 101 -0.64 6.69 -0.29
CA CYS A 101 -1.51 6.92 -1.44
C CYS A 101 -1.26 5.94 -2.59
N VAL A 102 -2.32 5.64 -3.34
CA VAL A 102 -2.26 4.71 -4.49
C VAL A 102 -1.24 5.12 -5.56
N PRO A 103 -1.10 6.41 -5.95
CA PRO A 103 -0.11 6.81 -6.95
C PRO A 103 1.33 6.44 -6.57
N GLN A 104 1.69 6.53 -5.29
CA GLN A 104 3.01 6.12 -4.80
C GLN A 104 3.24 4.62 -5.02
N LEU A 105 2.25 3.77 -4.70
CA LEU A 105 2.35 2.32 -4.89
C LEU A 105 2.51 1.97 -6.36
N LEU A 106 1.67 2.52 -7.23
CA LEU A 106 1.71 2.24 -8.67
C LEU A 106 3.03 2.68 -9.31
N LYS A 107 3.57 3.84 -8.91
CA LYS A 107 4.89 4.30 -9.38
C LYS A 107 5.99 3.32 -9.01
N SER A 108 6.02 2.86 -7.76
CA SER A 108 7.03 1.89 -7.29
C SER A 108 6.89 0.54 -8.00
N PHE A 109 5.67 0.01 -8.15
CA PHE A 109 5.45 -1.25 -8.86
C PHE A 109 5.79 -1.17 -10.35
N ALA A 110 5.50 -0.05 -11.01
CA ALA A 110 5.89 0.17 -12.39
C ALA A 110 7.43 0.17 -12.56
N GLY A 111 8.17 0.67 -11.55
CA GLY A 111 9.63 0.63 -11.53
C GLY A 111 10.21 -0.78 -11.34
N LEU A 112 9.54 -1.65 -10.58
CA LEU A 112 9.95 -3.05 -10.36
C LEU A 112 9.66 -3.93 -11.59
N GLY A 113 8.50 -3.74 -12.23
CA GLY A 113 8.05 -4.56 -13.34
C GLY A 113 7.64 -5.98 -12.93
N PRO A 114 7.44 -6.90 -13.90
CA PRO A 114 7.16 -8.30 -13.60
C PRO A 114 8.39 -9.04 -13.04
N PRO A 115 8.19 -10.14 -12.30
CA PRO A 115 9.27 -11.06 -11.95
C PRO A 115 10.05 -11.50 -13.18
N LYS A 116 11.34 -11.76 -13.01
CA LYS A 116 12.22 -12.31 -14.05
C LYS A 116 12.62 -13.74 -13.67
N ASP A 117 13.13 -14.48 -14.65
CA ASP A 117 13.64 -15.84 -14.45
C ASP A 117 15.09 -15.87 -13.93
N ASP A 118 15.69 -14.69 -13.71
CA ASP A 118 17.07 -14.56 -13.28
C ASP A 118 17.20 -14.79 -11.76
N ASN A 119 18.28 -15.44 -11.32
CA ASN A 119 18.67 -15.60 -9.91
C ASN A 119 17.60 -16.24 -9.00
N GLU A 120 16.86 -17.25 -9.49
CA GLU A 120 15.82 -17.93 -8.68
C GLU A 120 16.40 -18.60 -7.42
N GLU A 121 17.67 -19.03 -7.44
CA GLU A 121 18.34 -19.65 -6.29
C GLU A 121 18.52 -18.68 -5.11
N ASP A 122 18.70 -17.38 -5.41
CA ASP A 122 18.84 -16.33 -4.41
C ASP A 122 17.48 -15.74 -4.00
N CYS A 123 16.43 -15.95 -4.79
CA CYS A 123 15.10 -15.43 -4.51
C CYS A 123 14.46 -16.10 -3.29
N SER A 124 14.08 -15.31 -2.29
CA SER A 124 13.43 -15.81 -1.08
C SER A 124 12.49 -14.79 -0.45
N ILE A 125 11.29 -15.24 -0.07
CA ILE A 125 10.33 -14.43 0.70
C ILE A 125 10.88 -14.00 2.08
N MET A 126 11.92 -14.67 2.57
CA MET A 126 12.52 -14.39 3.86
C MET A 126 13.17 -13.01 3.93
N HIS A 127 13.67 -12.47 2.81
CA HIS A 127 14.20 -11.11 2.74
C HIS A 127 13.11 -10.10 3.10
N GLY A 128 11.96 -10.20 2.44
CA GLY A 128 10.80 -9.34 2.68
C GLY A 128 10.21 -9.51 4.08
N LEU A 129 10.11 -10.75 4.59
CA LEU A 129 9.64 -10.99 5.96
C LEU A 129 10.57 -10.37 7.01
N THR A 130 11.89 -10.48 6.81
CA THR A 130 12.88 -9.86 7.70
C THR A 130 12.76 -8.34 7.68
N SER A 131 12.64 -7.74 6.49
CA SER A 131 12.42 -6.30 6.32
C SER A 131 11.08 -5.84 6.90
N ALA A 132 10.03 -6.67 6.83
CA ALA A 132 8.73 -6.36 7.41
C ALA A 132 8.78 -6.25 8.94
N VAL A 133 9.52 -7.16 9.61
CA VAL A 133 9.75 -7.07 11.06
C VAL A 133 10.49 -5.77 11.39
N GLN A 134 11.52 -5.41 10.62
CA GLN A 134 12.25 -4.14 10.81
C GLN A 134 11.33 -2.92 10.62
N CYS A 135 10.48 -2.93 9.59
CA CYS A 135 9.49 -1.88 9.33
C CYS A 135 8.53 -1.68 10.50
N LEU A 136 8.09 -2.76 11.16
CA LEU A 136 7.22 -2.70 12.33
C LEU A 136 7.92 -2.13 13.58
N CYS A 137 9.24 -2.11 13.61
CA CYS A 137 10.03 -1.48 14.66
C CYS A 137 10.29 0.01 14.42
N GLU A 138 10.07 0.51 13.20
CA GLU A 138 10.28 1.93 12.89
C GLU A 138 9.27 2.86 13.62
N PRO A 139 9.69 4.06 14.00
CA PRO A 139 8.79 5.06 14.57
C PRO A 139 7.81 5.59 13.52
N ILE A 140 6.59 5.90 13.96
CA ILE A 140 5.56 6.52 13.12
C ILE A 140 5.71 8.05 13.21
N PRO A 141 5.62 8.80 12.09
CA PRO A 141 5.59 10.25 12.11
C PRO A 141 4.46 10.77 13.01
N GLN A 142 4.78 11.64 13.96
CA GLN A 142 3.74 12.29 14.75
C GLN A 142 3.08 13.39 13.93
N ASN A 143 1.75 13.33 13.82
CA ASN A 143 0.98 14.34 13.10
C ASN A 143 1.07 15.68 13.86
N SER A 144 1.78 16.66 13.31
CA SER A 144 2.05 17.96 13.92
C SER A 144 0.79 18.83 14.11
N LYS A 145 -0.32 18.47 13.45
CA LYS A 145 -1.61 19.17 13.59
C LYS A 145 -2.22 19.10 14.99
N THR A 146 -1.74 18.21 15.86
CA THR A 146 -2.28 18.02 17.22
C THR A 146 -1.68 18.96 18.26
N ASN A 147 -0.58 19.66 17.96
CA ASN A 147 0.05 20.62 18.90
C ASN A 147 -0.56 22.03 18.85
N GLN A 148 -1.39 22.35 17.84
CA GLN A 148 -2.04 23.67 17.74
C GLN A 148 -3.36 23.78 18.53
N THR A 149 -4.07 22.67 18.77
CA THR A 149 -5.29 22.69 19.58
C THR A 149 -5.00 22.84 21.08
N ASN A 150 -3.86 22.35 21.59
CA ASN A 150 -3.48 22.54 22.99
C ASN A 150 -2.90 23.93 23.30
N SER A 151 -2.33 24.62 22.31
CA SER A 151 -1.76 25.96 22.50
C SER A 151 -2.78 27.10 22.34
N ALA A 152 -3.92 26.85 21.69
CA ALA A 152 -5.04 27.79 21.62
C ALA A 152 -5.89 27.81 22.92
N VAL A 153 -6.06 26.66 23.58
CA VAL A 153 -6.85 26.55 24.82
C VAL A 153 -6.11 27.18 26.01
N LEU A 154 -4.78 27.06 26.08
CA LEU A 154 -3.97 27.70 27.15
C LEU A 154 -3.92 29.24 27.08
N ARG A 155 -4.39 29.87 26.00
CA ARG A 155 -4.38 31.33 25.86
C ARG A 155 -5.68 32.02 26.28
N GLN A 156 -6.77 31.30 26.50
CA GLN A 156 -8.06 31.91 26.86
C GLN A 156 -8.36 31.95 28.38
N ASP A 157 -7.67 31.15 29.22
CA ASP A 157 -7.93 31.11 30.67
C ASP A 157 -7.14 32.15 31.49
N GLY A 158 -6.47 33.10 30.83
CA GLY A 158 -5.60 34.09 31.50
C GLY A 158 -6.16 35.51 31.66
N SER A 159 -7.39 35.81 31.21
CA SER A 159 -7.90 37.19 31.16
C SER A 159 -9.23 37.39 31.88
N SER A 160 -9.27 37.10 33.18
CA SER A 160 -10.28 37.71 34.06
C SER A 160 -9.76 37.79 35.50
N ALA A 161 -8.87 38.75 35.75
CA ALA A 161 -8.64 39.28 37.08
C ALA A 161 -8.38 40.79 37.01
N SER A 162 -9.29 41.52 37.65
CA SER A 162 -9.08 42.84 38.27
C SER A 162 -9.07 44.08 37.36
N GLN A 163 -10.22 44.76 37.27
CA GLN A 163 -10.26 46.23 37.32
C GLN A 163 -11.36 46.70 38.29
N THR A 164 -10.87 47.37 39.34
CA THR A 164 -11.46 48.43 40.20
C THR A 164 -12.84 48.24 40.80
#